data_AF-A0AA95MRN6-F1
#
_entry.id   AF-A0AA95MRN6-F1
#
_cell.length_a   1.000
_cell.length_b   1.000
_cell.length_c   1.000
_cell.angle_alpha   90.00
_cell.angle_beta   90.00
_cell.angle_gamma   90.00
#
_symmetry.space_group_name_H-M   'P 1'
#
loop_
_entity.id
_entity.type
_entity.pdbx_description
1 polymer ?
#
loop_
_entity_poly.entity_id
_entity_poly.type
_entity_poly.pdbx_seq_one_letter_code
_entity_poly.pdbx_strand_id
1 'polypeptide(L)'
;MLIKRIKVWSITLLAIAVVYGIGNFVLVEIQEYFKKDDKAQLEQYKKELKQEKKEIKNQEEWFDLSDKEMEEVDKKKQDMIKNITEMEDYMNANNIKPADLEPKYKEPYDWYVSQRNLFNKLTSDRERNYKETYDKYLENIEAYNEKVKSANNLAEKIGSTWIVVPIPGKGH
;
A
#
# COMPACT_ATOMS: atom_id res chain seq x y z
N MET A 1 33.29 -46.44 -58.51
CA MET A 1 32.71 -45.07 -58.47
C MET A 1 31.83 -44.79 -57.25
N LEU A 2 31.17 -45.79 -56.63
CA LEU A 2 30.30 -45.58 -55.46
C LEU A 2 30.99 -44.95 -54.23
N ILE A 3 32.21 -45.36 -53.89
CA ILE A 3 32.93 -44.88 -52.68
C ILE A 3 33.24 -43.37 -52.75
N LYS A 4 33.55 -42.84 -53.95
CA LYS A 4 33.76 -41.39 -54.16
C LYS A 4 32.46 -40.60 -54.00
N ARG A 5 31.33 -41.15 -54.43
CA ARG A 5 30.02 -40.50 -54.23
C ARG A 5 29.65 -40.46 -52.75
N ILE A 6 29.82 -41.57 -52.01
CA ILE A 6 29.50 -41.61 -50.57
C ILE A 6 30.28 -40.56 -49.77
N LYS A 7 31.58 -40.37 -50.05
CA LYS A 7 32.41 -39.36 -49.38
C LYS A 7 31.97 -37.93 -49.66
N VAL A 8 31.53 -37.62 -50.88
CA VAL A 8 31.04 -36.28 -51.23
C VAL A 8 29.73 -35.97 -50.49
N TRP A 9 28.78 -36.91 -50.45
CA TRP A 9 27.51 -36.71 -49.76
C TRP A 9 27.65 -36.56 -48.25
N SER A 10 28.59 -37.27 -47.62
CA SER A 10 28.84 -37.17 -46.18
C SER A 10 29.48 -35.82 -45.81
N ILE A 11 30.35 -35.26 -46.65
CA ILE A 11 30.91 -33.91 -46.44
C ILE A 11 29.80 -32.84 -46.55
N THR A 12 28.90 -32.97 -47.53
CA THR A 12 27.80 -32.01 -47.71
C THR A 12 26.82 -32.01 -46.53
N LEU A 13 26.45 -33.20 -46.02
CA LEU A 13 25.58 -33.31 -44.84
C LEU A 13 26.22 -32.73 -43.58
N LEU A 14 27.52 -32.91 -43.41
CA LEU A 14 28.26 -32.39 -42.26
C LEU A 14 28.37 -30.86 -42.32
N ALA A 15 28.56 -30.29 -43.51
CA ALA A 15 28.54 -28.84 -43.72
C ALA A 15 27.16 -28.22 -43.41
N ILE A 16 26.07 -28.87 -43.83
CA ILE A 16 24.70 -28.42 -43.51
C ILE A 16 24.46 -28.45 -42.00
N ALA A 17 24.87 -29.51 -41.31
CA ALA A 17 24.72 -29.62 -39.86
C ALA A 17 25.49 -28.53 -39.09
N VAL A 18 26.70 -28.18 -39.54
CA VAL A 18 27.51 -27.11 -38.94
C VAL A 18 26.88 -25.73 -39.16
N VAL A 19 26.40 -25.44 -40.38
CA VAL A 19 25.70 -24.16 -40.67
C VAL A 19 24.43 -24.03 -39.82
N TYR A 20 23.67 -25.12 -39.68
CA TYR A 20 22.47 -25.13 -38.84
C TYR A 20 22.80 -24.95 -37.35
N GLY A 21 23.86 -25.59 -36.87
CA GLY A 21 24.34 -25.47 -35.49
C GLY A 21 24.81 -24.05 -35.16
N ILE A 22 25.60 -23.43 -36.03
CA ILE A 22 26.09 -22.05 -35.84
C ILE A 22 24.93 -21.05 -35.93
N GLY A 23 24.01 -21.23 -36.88
CA GLY A 23 22.82 -20.39 -37.01
C GLY A 23 21.95 -20.41 -35.75
N ASN A 24 21.69 -21.60 -35.19
CA ASN A 24 20.97 -21.73 -33.93
C ASN A 24 21.73 -21.14 -32.74
N PHE A 25 23.05 -21.31 -32.67
CA PHE A 25 23.87 -20.77 -31.59
C PHE A 25 23.84 -19.23 -31.56
N VAL A 26 24.02 -18.60 -32.72
CA VAL A 26 23.93 -17.13 -32.88
C VAL A 26 22.53 -16.62 -32.54
N LEU A 27 21.47 -17.33 -32.95
CA LEU A 27 20.10 -16.97 -32.58
C LEU A 27 19.86 -17.04 -31.07
N VAL A 28 20.40 -18.04 -30.38
CA VAL A 28 20.29 -18.18 -28.92
C VAL A 28 21.06 -17.06 -28.20
N GLU A 29 22.29 -16.75 -28.61
CA GLU A 29 23.07 -15.66 -28.01
C GLU A 29 22.44 -14.27 -28.24
N ILE A 30 21.94 -14.01 -29.45
CA ILE A 30 21.24 -12.76 -29.77
C ILE A 30 19.97 -12.63 -28.91
N GLN A 31 19.20 -13.71 -28.75
CA GLN A 31 18.03 -13.72 -27.87
C GLN A 31 18.39 -13.49 -26.39
N GLU A 32 19.51 -14.02 -25.90
CA GLU A 32 19.98 -13.74 -24.54
C GLU A 32 20.45 -12.29 -24.35
N TYR A 33 21.12 -11.71 -25.36
CA TYR A 33 21.59 -10.33 -25.32
C TYR A 33 20.43 -9.34 -25.24
N PHE A 34 19.40 -9.51 -26.07
CA PHE A 34 18.21 -8.65 -26.05
C PHE A 34 17.39 -8.77 -24.75
N LYS A 35 17.50 -9.89 -24.02
CA LYS A 35 16.81 -10.10 -22.74
C LYS A 35 17.60 -9.60 -21.53
N LYS A 36 18.85 -9.16 -21.69
CA LYS A 36 19.70 -8.74 -20.56
C LYS A 36 19.13 -7.52 -19.85
N ASP A 37 18.71 -6.52 -20.61
CA ASP A 37 18.14 -5.28 -20.06
C ASP A 37 16.78 -5.54 -19.41
N ASP A 38 15.91 -6.33 -20.06
CA ASP A 38 14.62 -6.74 -19.50
C ASP A 38 14.80 -7.55 -18.18
N LYS A 39 15.81 -8.43 -18.10
CA LYS A 39 16.14 -9.16 -16.85
C LYS A 39 16.62 -8.20 -15.75
N ALA A 40 17.47 -7.24 -16.08
CA ALA A 40 17.95 -6.24 -15.12
C ALA A 40 16.81 -5.36 -14.60
N GLN A 41 15.92 -4.93 -15.48
CA GLN A 41 14.71 -4.19 -15.12
C GLN A 41 13.77 -5.01 -14.23
N LEU A 42 13.61 -6.31 -14.51
CA LEU A 42 12.82 -7.19 -13.64
C LEU A 42 13.42 -7.33 -12.23
N GLU A 43 14.75 -7.42 -12.12
CA GLU A 43 15.43 -7.42 -10.82
C GLU A 43 15.30 -6.09 -10.08
N GLN A 44 15.26 -4.97 -10.80
CA GLN A 44 14.94 -3.67 -10.20
C GLN A 44 13.50 -3.66 -9.66
N TYR A 45 12.51 -4.10 -10.45
CA TYR A 45 11.13 -4.20 -9.98
C TYR A 45 10.99 -5.09 -8.75
N LYS A 46 11.70 -6.22 -8.67
CA LYS A 46 11.72 -7.08 -7.48
C LYS A 46 12.17 -6.33 -6.22
N LYS A 47 13.19 -5.48 -6.33
CA LYS A 47 13.71 -4.70 -5.20
C LYS A 47 12.73 -3.61 -4.78
N GLU A 48 12.25 -2.83 -5.74
CA GLU A 48 11.30 -1.73 -5.50
C GLU A 48 10.00 -2.25 -4.90
N LEU A 49 9.38 -3.27 -5.51
CA LEU A 49 8.13 -3.84 -5.01
C LEU A 49 8.28 -4.50 -3.65
N LYS A 50 9.47 -5.04 -3.31
CA LYS A 50 9.72 -5.56 -1.96
C LYS A 50 9.79 -4.46 -0.92
N GLN A 51 10.41 -3.33 -1.27
CA GLN A 51 10.51 -2.17 -0.38
C GLN A 51 9.14 -1.51 -0.21
N GLU A 52 8.45 -1.19 -1.30
CA GLU A 52 7.12 -0.56 -1.29
C GLU A 52 6.10 -1.42 -0.53
N LYS A 53 6.11 -2.74 -0.71
CA LYS A 53 5.24 -3.65 0.05
C LYS A 53 5.49 -3.56 1.55
N LYS A 54 6.74 -3.35 1.99
CA LYS A 54 7.06 -3.16 3.40
C LYS A 54 6.54 -1.80 3.90
N GLU A 55 6.65 -0.75 3.09
CA GLU A 55 6.15 0.59 3.42
C GLU A 55 4.62 0.60 3.54
N ILE A 56 3.91 -0.02 2.59
CA ILE A 56 2.44 -0.19 2.64
C ILE A 56 2.02 -0.97 3.89
N LYS A 57 2.73 -2.05 4.23
CA LYS A 57 2.44 -2.82 5.44
C LYS A 57 2.64 -1.99 6.72
N ASN A 58 3.68 -1.17 6.78
CA ASN A 58 3.90 -0.28 7.91
C ASN A 58 2.78 0.78 8.01
N GLN A 59 2.27 1.26 6.87
CA GLN A 59 1.13 2.17 6.83
C GLN A 59 -0.15 1.48 7.34
N GLU A 60 -0.43 0.24 6.92
CA GLU A 60 -1.54 -0.58 7.44
C GLU A 60 -1.49 -0.72 8.96
N GLU A 61 -0.32 -1.08 9.51
CA GLU A 61 -0.13 -1.22 10.95
C GLU A 61 -0.37 0.12 11.70
N TRP A 62 0.00 1.25 11.08
CA TRP A 62 -0.28 2.59 11.63
C TRP A 62 -1.77 2.92 11.65
N PHE A 63 -2.52 2.60 10.58
CA PHE A 63 -3.97 2.80 10.55
C PHE A 63 -4.68 1.92 11.59
N ASP A 64 -4.31 0.64 11.70
CA ASP A 64 -4.89 -0.27 12.69
C ASP A 64 -4.67 0.22 14.13
N LEU A 65 -3.53 0.85 14.41
CA LEU A 65 -3.25 1.48 15.71
C LEU A 65 -4.04 2.77 15.89
N SER A 66 -4.08 3.63 14.87
CA SER A 66 -4.81 4.89 14.91
C SER A 66 -6.31 4.67 15.12
N ASP A 67 -6.90 3.63 14.52
CA ASP A 67 -8.31 3.28 14.68
C ASP A 67 -8.65 2.91 16.12
N LYS A 68 -7.78 2.11 16.76
CA LYS A 68 -7.94 1.74 18.17
C LYS A 68 -7.83 2.96 19.08
N GLU A 69 -6.86 3.84 18.83
CA GLU A 69 -6.70 5.07 19.60
C GLU A 69 -7.90 6.01 19.41
N MET A 70 -8.45 6.11 18.20
CA MET A 70 -9.66 6.88 17.92
C MET A 70 -10.86 6.33 18.65
N GLU A 71 -11.04 5.00 18.68
CA GLU A 71 -12.12 4.36 19.43
C GLU A 71 -12.04 4.65 20.93
N GLU A 72 -10.84 4.63 21.52
CA GLU A 72 -10.64 4.99 22.93
C GLU A 72 -10.92 6.47 23.22
N VAL A 73 -10.49 7.35 22.33
CA VAL A 73 -10.73 8.80 22.40
C VAL A 73 -12.23 9.09 22.32
N ASP A 74 -12.95 8.43 21.42
CA ASP A 74 -14.40 8.56 21.30
C ASP A 74 -15.15 8.05 22.52
N LYS A 75 -14.72 6.95 23.13
CA LYS A 75 -15.30 6.49 24.40
C LYS A 75 -15.15 7.54 25.50
N LYS A 76 -13.95 8.10 25.67
CA LYS A 76 -13.70 9.19 26.64
C LYS A 76 -14.53 10.43 26.35
N LYS A 77 -14.72 10.76 25.06
CA LYS A 77 -15.59 11.85 24.61
C LYS A 77 -17.04 11.62 25.04
N GLN A 78 -17.56 10.42 24.78
CA GLN A 78 -18.93 10.06 25.14
C GLN A 78 -19.15 10.11 26.66
N ASP A 79 -18.20 9.60 27.44
CA ASP A 79 -18.27 9.68 28.92
C ASP A 79 -18.28 11.14 29.42
N MET A 80 -17.43 11.99 28.84
CA MET A 80 -17.38 13.41 29.21
C MET A 80 -18.65 14.15 28.80
N ILE A 81 -19.17 13.89 27.59
CA ILE A 81 -20.44 14.47 27.13
C ILE A 81 -21.57 14.05 28.06
N LYS A 82 -21.65 12.76 28.40
CA LYS A 82 -22.68 12.23 29.30
C LYS A 82 -22.66 12.95 30.66
N ASN A 83 -21.49 13.10 31.28
CA ASN A 83 -21.36 13.80 32.57
C ASN A 83 -21.80 15.28 32.47
N ILE A 84 -21.49 15.96 31.36
CA ILE A 84 -21.91 17.35 31.14
C ILE A 84 -23.43 17.43 30.96
N THR A 85 -24.00 16.54 30.15
CA THR A 85 -25.45 16.49 29.93
C THR A 85 -26.21 16.22 31.22
N GLU A 86 -25.75 15.27 32.04
CA GLU A 86 -26.37 14.99 33.35
C GLU A 86 -26.36 16.22 34.28
N MET A 87 -25.27 17.01 34.25
CA MET A 87 -25.17 18.25 35.01
C MET A 87 -26.08 19.35 34.45
N GLU A 88 -26.12 19.51 33.12
CA GLU A 88 -27.00 20.47 32.44
C GLU A 88 -28.49 20.13 32.69
N ASP A 89 -28.85 18.85 32.64
CA ASP A 89 -30.20 18.37 32.95
C ASP A 89 -30.59 18.64 34.41
N TYR A 90 -29.69 18.38 35.36
CA TYR A 90 -29.91 18.72 36.75
C TYR A 90 -30.12 20.22 36.96
N MET A 91 -29.30 21.06 36.33
CA MET A 91 -29.43 22.51 36.40
C MET A 91 -30.77 22.98 35.84
N ASN A 92 -31.16 22.46 34.67
CA ASN A 92 -32.44 22.76 34.03
C ASN A 92 -33.63 22.35 34.89
N ALA A 93 -33.61 21.14 35.48
CA ALA A 93 -34.66 20.65 36.36
C ALA A 93 -34.87 21.52 37.62
N ASN A 94 -33.82 22.23 38.05
CA ASN A 94 -33.85 23.10 39.21
C ASN A 94 -33.90 24.60 38.86
N ASN A 95 -34.14 24.96 37.59
CA ASN A 95 -34.12 26.35 37.09
C ASN A 95 -32.82 27.12 37.43
N ILE A 96 -31.69 26.42 37.51
CA ILE A 96 -30.37 27.01 37.77
C ILE A 96 -29.75 27.42 36.44
N LYS A 97 -29.46 28.70 36.24
CA LYS A 97 -28.71 29.13 35.05
C LYS A 97 -27.21 28.97 35.30
N PRO A 98 -26.40 28.72 34.25
CA PRO A 98 -24.94 28.69 34.39
C PRO A 98 -24.30 29.96 34.95
N ALA A 99 -24.99 31.11 34.85
CA ALA A 99 -24.57 32.38 35.43
C ALA A 99 -24.84 32.47 36.95
N ASP A 100 -25.76 31.65 37.46
CA ASP A 100 -26.23 31.65 38.86
C ASP A 100 -25.50 30.59 39.71
N LEU A 101 -24.58 29.83 39.11
CA LEU A 101 -23.75 28.85 39.83
C LEU A 101 -22.88 29.56 40.87
N GLU A 102 -22.86 29.02 42.09
CA GLU A 102 -21.87 29.44 43.08
C GLU A 102 -20.45 29.29 42.51
N PRO A 103 -19.50 30.18 42.86
CA PRO A 103 -18.14 30.15 42.31
C PRO A 103 -17.47 28.77 42.37
N LYS A 104 -17.71 28.02 43.47
CA LYS A 104 -17.17 26.66 43.68
C LYS A 104 -17.65 25.62 42.66
N TYR A 105 -18.76 25.88 41.96
CA TYR A 105 -19.31 25.03 40.90
C TYR A 105 -19.15 25.65 39.51
N LYS A 106 -19.02 26.98 39.44
CA LYS A 106 -18.83 27.73 38.19
C LYS A 106 -17.51 27.40 37.50
N GLU A 107 -16.40 27.41 38.24
CA GLU A 107 -15.08 27.09 37.67
C GLU A 107 -15.01 25.67 37.10
N PRO A 108 -15.47 24.61 37.81
CA PRO A 108 -15.57 23.27 37.23
C PRO A 108 -16.42 23.23 35.96
N TYR A 109 -17.62 23.84 35.97
CA TYR A 109 -18.52 23.86 34.81
C TYR A 109 -17.84 24.49 33.58
N ASP A 110 -17.25 25.68 33.75
CA ASP A 110 -16.57 26.39 32.65
C ASP A 110 -15.34 25.61 32.14
N TRP A 111 -14.59 24.97 33.04
CA TRP A 111 -13.49 24.07 32.67
C TRP A 111 -13.98 22.89 31.83
N TYR A 112 -15.06 22.20 32.23
CA TYR A 112 -15.63 21.08 31.48
C TYR A 112 -16.12 21.49 30.09
N VAL A 113 -16.84 22.61 29.98
CA VAL A 113 -17.28 23.15 28.68
C VAL A 113 -16.08 23.49 27.78
N SER A 114 -15.02 24.05 28.37
CA SER A 114 -13.77 24.33 27.66
C SER A 114 -13.09 23.04 27.16
N GLN A 115 -12.98 22.01 28.01
CA GLN A 115 -12.44 20.71 27.62
C GLN A 115 -13.25 20.07 26.48
N ARG A 116 -14.59 20.11 26.53
CA ARG A 116 -15.47 19.63 25.45
C ARG A 116 -15.15 20.31 24.12
N ASN A 117 -15.03 21.64 24.12
CA ASN A 117 -14.75 22.40 22.90
C ASN A 117 -13.35 22.10 22.36
N LEU A 118 -12.34 22.02 23.22
CA LEU A 118 -10.98 21.64 22.85
C LEU A 118 -10.95 20.22 22.25
N PHE A 119 -11.64 19.28 22.89
CA PHE A 119 -11.70 17.89 22.45
C PHE A 119 -12.38 17.74 21.09
N ASN A 120 -13.50 18.44 20.88
CA ASN A 120 -14.20 18.47 19.58
C ASN A 120 -13.31 19.02 18.47
N LYS A 121 -12.51 20.06 18.76
CA LYS A 121 -11.56 20.61 17.80
C LYS A 121 -10.46 19.60 17.46
N LEU A 122 -9.84 19.01 18.49
CA LEU A 122 -8.76 18.03 18.31
C LEU A 122 -9.22 16.78 17.57
N THR A 123 -10.42 16.28 17.85
CA THR A 123 -11.00 15.13 17.13
C THR A 123 -11.27 15.47 15.67
N SER A 124 -11.84 16.65 15.37
CA SER A 124 -12.09 17.06 13.98
C SER A 124 -10.80 17.25 13.16
N ASP A 125 -9.77 17.87 13.73
CA ASP A 125 -8.49 18.03 13.04
C ASP A 125 -7.78 16.68 12.84
N ARG A 126 -7.90 15.76 13.81
CA ARG A 126 -7.36 14.40 13.71
C ARG A 126 -8.09 13.57 12.65
N GLU A 127 -9.42 13.60 12.60
CA GLU A 127 -10.23 12.94 11.57
C GLU A 127 -9.86 13.41 10.16
N ARG A 128 -9.67 14.72 9.99
CA ARG A 128 -9.25 15.29 8.70
C ARG A 128 -7.88 14.76 8.28
N ASN A 129 -6.90 14.80 9.18
CA ASN A 129 -5.55 14.31 8.91
C ASN A 129 -5.53 12.80 8.66
N TYR A 130 -6.31 12.03 9.42
CA TYR A 130 -6.49 10.60 9.22
C TYR A 130 -7.00 10.33 7.80
N LYS A 131 -8.06 11.03 7.38
CA LYS A 131 -8.64 10.88 6.05
C LYS A 131 -7.64 11.23 4.93
N GLU A 132 -6.97 12.38 5.02
CA GLU A 132 -5.97 12.80 4.02
C GLU A 132 -4.81 11.81 3.93
N THR A 133 -4.40 11.23 5.05
CA THR A 133 -3.33 10.22 5.10
C THR A 133 -3.82 8.89 4.52
N TYR A 134 -5.07 8.52 4.79
CA TYR A 134 -5.71 7.33 4.26
C TYR A 134 -5.88 7.38 2.73
N ASP A 135 -6.32 8.52 2.20
CA ASP A 135 -6.44 8.74 0.75
C ASP A 135 -5.09 8.54 0.06
N LYS A 136 -4.01 9.11 0.61
CA LYS A 136 -2.63 8.90 0.11
C LYS A 136 -2.17 7.45 0.20
N TYR A 137 -2.56 6.73 1.25
CA TYR A 137 -2.25 5.31 1.38
C TYR A 137 -2.94 4.48 0.27
N LEU A 138 -4.20 4.80 -0.06
CA LEU A 138 -4.88 4.18 -1.20
C LEU A 138 -4.19 4.48 -2.52
N GLU A 139 -3.79 5.74 -2.76
CA GLU A 139 -3.01 6.13 -3.94
C GLU A 139 -1.69 5.32 -4.04
N ASN A 140 -1.00 5.10 -2.92
CA ASN A 140 0.22 4.28 -2.89
C ASN A 140 -0.06 2.82 -3.26
N ILE A 141 -1.18 2.25 -2.82
CA ILE A 141 -1.59 0.89 -3.21
C ILE A 141 -1.88 0.82 -4.70
N GLU A 142 -2.58 1.80 -5.26
CA GLU A 142 -2.88 1.84 -6.69
C GLU A 142 -1.60 1.94 -7.52
N ALA A 143 -0.69 2.83 -7.14
CA ALA A 143 0.62 2.97 -7.79
C ALA A 143 1.45 1.68 -7.71
N TYR A 144 1.46 1.03 -6.54
CA TYR A 144 2.09 -0.27 -6.34
C TYR A 144 1.49 -1.34 -7.27
N ASN A 145 0.15 -1.40 -7.38
CA ASN A 145 -0.55 -2.39 -8.19
C ASN A 145 -0.29 -2.20 -9.69
N GLU A 146 -0.19 -0.96 -10.18
CA GLU A 146 0.21 -0.70 -11.57
C GLU A 146 1.67 -1.11 -11.83
N LYS A 147 2.56 -0.93 -10.85
CA LYS A 147 3.94 -1.44 -10.93
C LYS A 147 3.97 -2.97 -10.92
N VAL A 148 3.17 -3.64 -10.10
CA VAL A 148 3.00 -5.10 -10.11
C VAL A 148 2.58 -5.60 -11.49
N LYS A 149 1.57 -4.95 -12.10
CA LYS A 149 1.11 -5.30 -13.45
C LYS A 149 2.23 -5.14 -14.49
N SER A 150 2.96 -4.04 -14.44
CA SER A 150 4.10 -3.80 -15.34
C SER A 150 5.20 -4.85 -15.17
N ALA A 151 5.52 -5.21 -13.93
CA ALA A 151 6.53 -6.20 -13.62
C ALA A 151 6.10 -7.62 -14.02
N ASN A 152 4.82 -7.98 -13.83
CA ASN A 152 4.26 -9.26 -14.28
C ASN A 152 4.26 -9.38 -15.81
N ASN A 153 3.89 -8.32 -16.53
CA ASN A 153 3.95 -8.29 -18.00
C ASN A 153 5.40 -8.47 -18.50
N LEU A 154 6.37 -7.82 -17.85
CA LEU A 154 7.79 -7.98 -18.18
C LEU A 154 8.28 -9.41 -17.89
N ALA A 155 7.88 -9.97 -16.75
CA ALA A 155 8.19 -11.35 -16.39
C ALA A 155 7.66 -12.33 -17.44
N GLU A 156 6.42 -12.18 -17.88
CA GLU A 156 5.81 -12.98 -18.94
C GLU A 156 6.58 -12.82 -20.26
N LYS A 157 6.87 -11.58 -20.68
CA LYS A 157 7.60 -11.27 -21.92
C LYS A 157 8.96 -11.99 -22.00
N ILE A 158 9.68 -12.10 -20.89
CA ILE A 158 10.99 -12.77 -20.87
C ILE A 158 10.92 -14.27 -20.57
N GLY A 159 9.75 -14.81 -20.27
CA GLY A 159 9.53 -16.21 -19.89
C GLY A 159 9.92 -16.52 -18.44
N SER A 160 9.84 -15.55 -17.55
CA SER A 160 10.04 -15.72 -16.10
C SER A 160 8.77 -16.27 -15.44
N THR A 161 8.93 -17.13 -14.45
CA THR A 161 7.82 -17.65 -13.60
C THR A 161 7.53 -16.75 -12.40
N TRP A 162 8.23 -15.63 -12.25
CA TRP A 162 8.04 -14.72 -11.13
C TRP A 162 6.76 -13.91 -11.33
N ILE A 163 5.82 -14.05 -10.40
CA ILE A 163 4.53 -13.37 -10.40
C ILE A 163 4.32 -12.74 -9.03
N VAL A 164 3.90 -11.47 -9.02
CA VAL A 164 3.48 -10.76 -7.80
C VAL A 164 1.98 -10.57 -7.85
N VAL A 165 1.32 -10.83 -6.72
CA VAL A 165 -0.12 -10.60 -6.57
C VAL A 165 -0.35 -9.15 -6.12
N PRO A 166 -1.25 -8.40 -6.78
CA PRO A 166 -1.62 -7.06 -6.34
C PRO A 166 -2.20 -7.07 -4.92
N ILE A 167 -2.04 -5.95 -4.21
CA ILE A 167 -2.66 -5.78 -2.90
C ILE A 167 -4.11 -5.34 -3.13
N PRO A 168 -5.11 -6.03 -2.56
CA PRO A 168 -6.50 -5.60 -2.70
C PRO A 168 -6.65 -4.23 -2.04
N GLY A 169 -7.15 -3.24 -2.79
CA GLY A 169 -7.58 -1.98 -2.20
C GLY A 169 -8.70 -2.29 -1.21
N LYS A 170 -8.51 -1.97 0.07
CA LYS A 170 -9.61 -1.97 1.04
C LYS A 170 -10.50 -0.78 0.66
N GLY A 171 -11.56 -1.04 -0.11
CA GLY A 171 -12.66 -0.07 -0.20
C GLY A 171 -13.35 -0.03 1.17
N HIS A 172 -13.38 1.14 1.81
CA HIS A 172 -14.27 1.42 2.92
C HIS A 172 -15.65 1.85 2.42
#